data_AF-A0A920AG45-F1
#
_entry.id   AF-A0A920AG45-F1
#
_cell.length_a   1.000
_cell.length_b   1.000
_cell.length_c   1.000
_cell.angle_alpha   90.00
_cell.angle_beta   90.00
_cell.angle_gamma   90.00
#
_symmetry.space_group_name_H-M   'P 1'
#
loop_
_entity.id
_entity.type
_entity.pdbx_description
1 polymer ?
#
loop_
_entity_poly.entity_id
_entity_poly.type
_entity_poly.pdbx_seq_one_letter_code
_entity_poly.pdbx_strand_id
1 'polypeptide(L)'
;MKYQSKQKALLILEDGSIFHGHAAGLKGTATGEVCFNTGMTGYQEIFTDPSYAGQLMLTTNAHIGNYGAHGDEIESESVKISGLICKDFNDHNSRLPQVCLCKNIL
;
A
#
# COMPACT_ATOMS: atom_id res chain seq x y z
N MET A 1 16.60 -14.38 16.03
CA MET A 1 15.69 -13.66 15.11
C MET A 1 14.90 -14.70 14.33
N LYS A 2 13.56 -14.75 14.44
CA LYS A 2 12.74 -15.64 13.61
C LYS A 2 12.54 -14.98 12.25
N TYR A 3 13.06 -15.57 11.18
CA TYR A 3 12.84 -15.09 9.83
C TYR A 3 11.42 -15.51 9.39
N GLN A 4 10.48 -14.58 9.34
CA GLN A 4 9.17 -14.87 8.76
C GLN A 4 9.32 -14.91 7.23
N SER A 5 9.00 -16.06 6.65
CA SER A 5 8.91 -16.20 5.20
C SER A 5 7.74 -15.36 4.70
N LYS A 6 8.04 -14.29 3.97
CA LYS A 6 7.00 -13.47 3.32
C LYS A 6 6.42 -14.24 2.13
N GLN A 7 5.10 -14.22 1.99
CA GLN A 7 4.43 -14.83 0.86
C GLN A 7 4.84 -14.11 -0.45
N LYS A 8 5.11 -14.86 -1.52
CA LYS A 8 5.48 -14.28 -2.81
C LYS A 8 4.28 -13.58 -3.46
N ALA A 9 4.53 -12.49 -4.18
CA ALA A 9 3.56 -11.77 -4.99
C ALA A 9 4.18 -11.40 -6.35
N LEU A 10 3.32 -11.12 -7.34
CA LEU A 10 3.70 -10.74 -8.70
C LEU A 10 2.93 -9.48 -9.09
N LEU A 11 3.63 -8.56 -9.75
CA LEU A 11 3.02 -7.49 -10.55
C LEU A 11 3.30 -7.81 -12.02
N ILE A 12 2.24 -7.86 -12.81
CA ILE A 12 2.30 -8.17 -14.24
C ILE A 12 1.72 -6.97 -14.98
N LEU A 13 2.48 -6.44 -15.94
CA LEU A 13 2.06 -5.32 -16.78
C LEU A 13 1.61 -5.82 -18.16
N GLU A 14 0.84 -5.00 -18.87
CA GLU A 14 0.30 -5.31 -20.20
C GLU A 14 1.40 -5.57 -21.24
N ASP A 15 2.55 -4.91 -21.11
CA ASP A 15 3.72 -5.08 -21.98
C ASP A 15 4.44 -6.43 -21.77
N GLY A 16 3.98 -7.26 -20.83
CA GLY A 16 4.58 -8.53 -20.46
C GLY A 16 5.68 -8.42 -19.41
N SER A 17 5.96 -7.23 -18.88
CA SER A 17 6.89 -7.03 -17.77
C SER A 17 6.36 -7.69 -16.50
N ILE A 18 7.22 -8.46 -15.82
CA ILE A 18 6.89 -9.15 -14.56
C ILE A 18 7.84 -8.70 -13.47
N PHE A 19 7.28 -8.20 -12.37
CA PHE A 19 8.02 -7.83 -11.18
C PHE A 19 7.69 -8.80 -10.05
N HIS A 20 8.74 -9.36 -9.46
CA HIS A 20 8.64 -10.27 -8.33
C HIS A 20 8.76 -9.51 -7.02
N GLY A 21 7.83 -9.78 -6.10
CA GLY A 21 7.81 -9.15 -4.79
C GLY A 21 7.27 -10.07 -3.71
N HIS A 22 6.91 -9.46 -2.59
CA HIS A 22 6.30 -10.12 -1.47
C HIS A 22 4.94 -9.50 -1.19
N ALA A 23 3.96 -10.31 -0.82
CA ALA A 23 2.64 -9.83 -0.42
C ALA A 23 2.75 -9.04 0.89
N ALA A 24 2.09 -7.89 0.91
CA ALA A 24 1.85 -7.06 2.08
C ALA A 24 0.36 -6.70 2.10
N GLY A 25 -0.26 -6.65 3.29
CA GLY A 25 -1.70 -6.41 3.42
C GLY A 25 -2.57 -7.63 3.13
N LEU A 26 -3.79 -7.39 2.62
CA LEU A 26 -4.74 -8.44 2.27
C LEU A 26 -4.26 -9.31 1.11
N LYS A 27 -4.63 -10.59 1.17
CA LYS A 27 -4.34 -11.56 0.10
C LYS A 27 -5.43 -11.49 -0.95
N GLY A 28 -5.05 -11.36 -2.22
CA GLY A 28 -5.98 -11.37 -3.34
C GLY A 28 -5.30 -11.09 -4.67
N THR A 29 -6.12 -10.84 -5.67
CA THR A 29 -5.71 -10.37 -6.99
C THR A 29 -6.43 -9.08 -7.27
N ALA A 30 -5.69 -8.07 -7.68
CA ALA A 30 -6.23 -6.77 -8.09
C ALA A 30 -5.76 -6.48 -9.51
N THR A 31 -6.61 -5.80 -10.26
CA THR A 31 -6.36 -5.36 -11.64
C THR A 31 -6.76 -3.90 -11.75
N GLY A 32 -6.01 -3.11 -12.50
CA GLY A 32 -6.29 -1.70 -12.68
C GLY A 32 -5.17 -1.01 -13.43
N GLU A 33 -5.37 0.27 -13.69
CA GLU A 33 -4.32 1.14 -14.22
C GLU A 33 -3.24 1.33 -13.14
N VAL A 34 -1.97 1.20 -13.51
CA VAL A 34 -0.86 1.50 -12.60
C VAL A 34 -0.57 2.98 -12.66
N CYS A 35 -0.74 3.68 -11.54
CA CYS A 35 -0.41 5.09 -11.39
C CYS A 35 0.67 5.25 -10.31
N PHE A 36 1.56 6.22 -10.47
CA PHE A 36 2.61 6.48 -9.50
C PHE A 36 2.43 7.82 -8.80
N ASN A 37 2.77 7.86 -7.51
CA ASN A 37 2.75 9.09 -6.71
C ASN A 37 4.13 9.36 -6.12
N THR A 38 4.59 10.61 -6.26
CA THR A 38 5.90 11.10 -5.78
C THR A 38 5.86 11.70 -4.37
N GLY A 39 4.68 11.75 -3.76
CA GLY A 39 4.47 12.17 -2.38
C GLY A 39 5.29 11.33 -1.42
N MET A 40 6.13 11.98 -0.64
CA MET A 40 6.94 11.33 0.41
C MET A 40 6.14 11.12 1.70
N THR A 41 5.00 11.79 1.84
CA THR A 41 4.13 11.78 3.02
C THR A 41 2.68 11.74 2.60
N GLY A 42 1.78 11.51 3.55
CA GLY A 42 0.34 11.51 3.30
C GLY A 42 -0.12 10.29 2.51
N TYR A 43 0.49 9.12 2.74
CA TYR A 43 0.11 7.91 2.00
C TYR A 43 -1.32 7.49 2.33
N GLN A 44 -1.82 7.85 3.52
CA GLN A 44 -3.14 7.43 3.96
C GLN A 44 -4.22 8.19 3.19
N GLU A 45 -4.08 9.51 3.11
CA GLU A 45 -4.94 10.40 2.35
C GLU A 45 -5.00 9.93 0.90
N ILE A 46 -3.84 9.63 0.30
CA ILE A 46 -3.74 9.09 -1.08
C ILE A 46 -4.52 7.78 -1.24
N PHE A 47 -4.44 6.86 -0.28
CA PHE A 47 -5.13 5.56 -0.39
C PHE A 47 -6.65 5.68 -0.25
N THR A 48 -7.11 6.72 0.46
CA THR A 48 -8.53 6.99 0.70
C THR A 48 -9.13 8.02 -0.26
N ASP A 49 -8.35 8.66 -1.13
CA ASP A 49 -8.86 9.63 -2.10
C ASP A 49 -9.70 8.93 -3.20
N PRO A 50 -10.97 9.31 -3.39
CA PRO A 50 -11.85 8.77 -4.43
C PRO A 50 -11.31 8.87 -5.86
N SER A 51 -10.39 9.81 -6.11
CA SER A 51 -9.78 10.03 -7.44
C SER A 51 -8.95 8.86 -7.92
N TYR A 52 -8.46 8.00 -7.02
CA TYR A 52 -7.67 6.81 -7.35
C TYR A 52 -8.49 5.51 -7.38
N ALA A 53 -9.82 5.61 -7.42
CA ALA A 53 -10.70 4.45 -7.50
C ALA A 53 -10.37 3.58 -8.73
N GLY A 54 -10.15 2.28 -8.50
CA GLY A 54 -9.82 1.33 -9.59
C GLY A 54 -8.35 1.28 -10.01
N GLN A 55 -7.48 2.08 -9.38
CA GLN A 55 -6.07 2.17 -9.75
C GLN A 55 -5.17 1.36 -8.80
N LEU A 56 -4.07 0.85 -9.34
CA LEU A 56 -2.96 0.25 -8.60
C LEU A 56 -1.95 1.36 -8.29
N MET A 57 -1.84 1.72 -7.02
CA MET A 57 -1.00 2.84 -6.58
C MET A 57 0.44 2.39 -6.37
N LEU A 58 1.37 2.95 -7.14
CA LEU A 58 2.81 2.78 -6.98
C LEU A 58 3.40 3.97 -6.24
N THR A 59 3.94 3.74 -5.05
CA THR A 59 4.57 4.80 -4.26
C THR A 59 6.07 4.86 -4.54
N THR A 60 6.62 6.04 -4.80
CA THR A 60 8.08 6.19 -4.94
C THR A 60 8.80 6.24 -3.59
N ASN A 61 8.10 6.59 -2.50
CA ASN A 61 8.67 6.52 -1.15
C ASN A 61 9.02 5.07 -0.82
N ALA A 62 10.25 4.87 -0.34
CA ALA A 62 10.75 3.55 0.01
C ALA A 62 10.01 2.93 1.21
N HIS A 63 9.57 3.73 2.18
CA HIS A 63 9.04 3.25 3.46
C HIS A 63 7.55 3.58 3.62
N ILE A 64 6.69 2.62 3.31
CA ILE A 64 5.24 2.75 3.50
C ILE A 64 4.82 2.09 4.81
N GLY A 65 3.91 2.74 5.55
CA GLY A 65 3.40 2.26 6.84
C GLY A 65 4.24 2.66 8.05
N ASN A 66 5.32 3.42 7.86
CA ASN A 66 6.24 3.82 8.94
C ASN A 66 5.59 4.66 10.04
N TYR A 67 4.53 5.43 9.74
CA TYR A 67 3.77 6.19 10.73
C TYR A 67 2.35 5.67 10.97
N GLY A 68 2.04 4.46 10.48
CA GLY A 68 0.78 3.78 10.76
C GLY A 68 -0.42 4.43 10.06
N ALA A 69 -1.60 4.30 10.66
CA ALA A 69 -2.81 4.97 10.22
C ALA A 69 -3.42 5.82 11.35
N HIS A 70 -3.99 6.98 11.01
CA HIS A 70 -4.65 7.88 11.95
C HIS A 70 -6.05 8.26 11.48
N GLY A 71 -7.04 8.32 12.38
CA GLY A 71 -8.44 8.58 12.00
C GLY A 71 -8.68 9.93 11.31
N ASP A 72 -7.85 10.91 11.62
CA ASP A 72 -7.95 12.28 11.06
C ASP A 72 -7.33 12.43 9.66
N GLU A 73 -6.62 11.41 9.17
CA GLU A 73 -5.93 11.41 7.86
C GLU A 73 -6.74 10.58 6.83
N ILE A 74 -8.07 10.51 6.97
CA ILE A 74 -8.99 9.73 6.12
C ILE A 74 -9.80 10.69 5.25
N GLU A 75 -9.65 10.58 3.92
CA GLU A 75 -10.39 11.41 2.94
C GLU A 75 -11.74 10.78 2.52
N SER A 76 -11.95 9.50 2.79
CA SER A 76 -13.24 8.85 2.53
C SER A 76 -13.49 7.62 3.40
N GLU A 77 -14.75 7.17 3.46
CA GLU A 77 -15.20 6.08 4.34
C GLU A 77 -14.48 4.73 4.11
N SER A 78 -13.75 4.56 3.01
CA SER A 78 -13.03 3.33 2.70
C SER A 78 -11.78 3.60 1.88
N VAL A 79 -10.88 2.63 1.81
CA VAL A 79 -9.82 2.64 0.80
C VAL A 79 -10.41 2.60 -0.60
N LYS A 80 -9.79 3.35 -1.52
CA LYS A 80 -10.26 3.53 -2.89
C LYS A 80 -9.29 2.94 -3.92
N ILE A 81 -7.99 2.91 -3.60
CA ILE A 81 -7.02 2.19 -4.43
C ILE A 81 -7.36 0.71 -4.51
N SER A 82 -7.14 0.10 -5.68
CA SER A 82 -7.35 -1.34 -5.90
C SER A 82 -6.17 -2.18 -5.42
N GLY A 83 -4.99 -1.58 -5.30
CA GLY A 83 -3.81 -2.25 -4.77
C GLY A 83 -2.67 -1.27 -4.52
N LEU A 84 -1.73 -1.68 -3.66
CA LEU A 84 -0.52 -0.92 -3.33
C LEU A 84 0.72 -1.65 -3.85
N ILE A 85 1.60 -0.91 -4.51
CA ILE A 85 2.93 -1.34 -4.94
C ILE A 85 3.95 -0.41 -4.26
N CYS A 86 4.82 -0.97 -3.44
CA CYS A 86 5.85 -0.21 -2.72
C CYS A 86 7.16 -0.99 -2.62
N LYS A 87 8.24 -0.28 -2.26
CA LYS A 87 9.57 -0.88 -2.12
C LYS A 87 9.70 -1.67 -0.81
N ASP A 88 9.44 -1.02 0.32
CA ASP A 88 9.43 -1.63 1.65
C ASP A 88 8.16 -1.25 2.41
N PHE A 89 7.43 -2.28 2.80
CA PHE A 89 6.26 -2.16 3.67
C PHE A 89 6.65 -2.42 5.12
N ASN A 90 6.32 -1.49 6.01
CA ASN A 90 6.62 -1.58 7.42
C ASN A 90 5.37 -1.96 8.22
N ASP A 91 5.42 -3.13 8.86
CA ASP A 91 4.35 -3.61 9.74
C ASP A 91 4.32 -2.87 11.09
N HIS A 92 5.46 -2.30 11.48
CA HIS A 92 5.62 -1.53 12.70
C HIS A 92 5.66 -0.04 12.40
N ASN A 93 4.89 0.73 13.15
CA ASN A 93 4.89 2.18 13.04
C ASN A 93 5.41 2.86 14.30
N SER A 94 5.85 4.10 14.13
CA SER A 94 6.43 4.94 15.17
C SER A 94 5.42 5.85 15.88
N ARG A 95 4.23 6.10 15.29
CA ARG A 95 3.20 6.96 15.88
C ARG A 95 2.32 6.19 16.86
N LEU A 96 1.81 6.90 17.86
CA LEU A 96 0.79 6.40 18.79
C LEU A 96 -0.57 6.99 18.44
N PRO A 97 -1.67 6.21 18.54
CA PRO A 97 -1.73 4.78 18.83
C PRO A 97 -1.14 3.93 17.69
N GLN A 98 -0.54 2.79 18.03
CA GLN A 98 0.19 1.95 17.07
C GLN A 98 -0.78 1.16 16.16
N VAL A 99 -1.36 1.85 15.18
CA VAL A 99 -2.39 1.30 14.28
C VAL A 99 -1.74 0.84 12.97
N CYS A 100 -1.89 -0.44 12.64
CA CYS A 100 -1.27 -1.04 11.46
C CYS A 100 -2.09 -0.73 10.19
N LEU A 101 -1.40 -0.31 9.14
CA LEU A 101 -1.98 0.01 7.84
C LEU A 101 -2.69 -1.20 7.18
N CYS A 102 -2.09 -2.40 7.28
CA CYS A 102 -2.65 -3.66 6.77
C CYS A 102 -3.95 -4.13 7.46
N LYS A 103 -4.31 -3.56 8.61
CA LYS A 103 -5.49 -4.02 9.36
C LYS A 103 -6.69 -3.12 9.15
N ASN A 104 -6.43 -1.85 8.86
CA ASN A 104 -7.46 -0.82 8.83
C ASN A 104 -7.68 -0.24 7.44
N ILE A 105 -6.73 -0.42 6.52
CA ILE A 105 -6.72 0.23 5.22
C ILE A 105 -6.58 -0.81 4.11
N LEU A 106 -5.43 -1.48 4.04
CA LEU A 106 -5.11 -2.47 3.00
C LEU A 106 -5.59 -3.87 3.34
#